data_AF-A0A946K166-F1
#
_entry.id   AF-A0A946K166-F1
#
_cell.length_a   1.000
_cell.length_b   1.000
_cell.length_c   1.000
_cell.angle_alpha   90.00
_cell.angle_beta   90.00
_cell.angle_gamma   90.00
#
_symmetry.space_group_name_H-M   'P 1'
#
loop_
_entity.id
_entity.type
_entity.pdbx_description
1 polymer ?
#
loop_
_entity_poly.entity_id
_entity_poly.type
_entity_poly.pdbx_seq_one_letter_code
_entity_poly.pdbx_strand_id
1 'polypeptide(L)' 'MTEEKTIFGKIVDGEIPSEPLYEDDHCIVIQDINPQAPTHVLIIPRAKDIPRLADA' A
#
# COMPACT_ATOMS: atom_id res chain seq x y z
N MET A 1 -6.47 -10.84 20.02
CA MET A 1 -7.13 -11.01 18.72
C MET A 1 -6.07 -10.66 17.70
N THR A 2 -5.55 -11.62 16.96
CA THR A 2 -4.53 -11.35 15.94
C THR A 2 -5.19 -10.51 14.86
N GLU A 3 -4.90 -9.21 14.81
CA GLU A 3 -5.33 -8.34 13.72
C GLU A 3 -4.79 -8.91 12.41
N GLU A 4 -5.70 -9.34 11.56
CA GLU A 4 -5.35 -9.90 10.26
C GLU A 4 -4.85 -8.77 9.38
N LYS A 5 -3.58 -8.86 8.92
CA LYS A 5 -2.97 -7.82 8.07
C LYS A 5 -3.80 -7.60 6.82
N THR A 6 -4.06 -6.34 6.49
CA THR A 6 -4.69 -5.96 5.22
C THR A 6 -3.78 -6.34 4.05
N ILE A 7 -4.35 -6.47 2.85
CA ILE A 7 -3.58 -6.74 1.63
C ILE A 7 -2.47 -5.69 1.44
N PHE A 8 -2.76 -4.41 1.67
CA PHE A 8 -1.76 -3.35 1.60
C PHE A 8 -0.69 -3.46 2.69
N GLY A 9 -1.06 -3.85 3.91
CA GLY A 9 -0.09 -4.14 4.97
C GLY A 9 0.87 -5.28 4.60
N LYS A 10 0.35 -6.35 3.99
CA LYS A 10 1.17 -7.47 3.47
C LYS A 10 2.09 -7.04 2.33
N ILE A 11 1.64 -6.13 1.47
CA ILE A 11 2.47 -5.55 0.40
C ILE A 11 3.61 -4.70 1.00
N VAL A 12 3.29 -3.82 1.94
CA VAL A 12 4.29 -2.97 2.64
C VAL A 12 5.31 -3.80 3.41
N ASP A 13 4.87 -4.89 4.05
CA ASP A 13 5.75 -5.82 4.78
C ASP A 13 6.53 -6.79 3.84
N GLY A 14 6.31 -6.73 2.53
CA GLY A 14 7.00 -7.57 1.53
C GLY A 14 6.54 -9.03 1.50
N GLU A 15 5.42 -9.36 2.14
CA GLU A 15 4.83 -10.71 2.12
C GLU A 15 4.15 -11.02 0.78
N ILE A 16 3.60 -10.00 0.13
CA ILE A 16 3.04 -10.08 -1.22
C ILE A 16 3.99 -9.35 -2.16
N PRO A 17 4.44 -9.98 -3.26
CA PRO A 17 5.31 -9.33 -4.22
C PRO A 17 4.61 -8.11 -4.85
N SER A 18 5.29 -6.97 -4.80
CA SER A 18 4.95 -5.78 -5.56
C SER A 18 6.24 -5.15 -6.07
N GLU A 19 6.19 -4.55 -7.25
CA GLU A 19 7.32 -3.77 -7.77
C GLU A 19 7.08 -2.30 -7.42
N PRO A 20 7.74 -1.75 -6.37
CA PRO A 20 7.58 -0.35 -6.01
C PRO A 20 8.22 0.54 -7.08
N LEU A 21 7.44 1.48 -7.60
CA LEU A 21 7.94 2.56 -8.46
C LEU A 21 8.71 3.61 -7.67
N TYR A 22 8.33 3.79 -6.41
CA TYR A 22 8.94 4.74 -5.48
C TYR A 22 8.70 4.26 -4.04
N GLU A 23 9.65 4.53 -3.17
CA GLU A 23 9.62 4.11 -1.77
C GLU A 23 10.43 5.09 -0.92
N ASP A 24 9.83 5.59 0.17
CA ASP A 24 10.51 6.40 1.18
C ASP A 24 10.07 6.01 2.60
N ASP A 25 10.42 6.83 3.59
CA ASP A 25 10.08 6.57 5.01
C ASP A 25 8.58 6.70 5.31
N HIS A 26 7.81 7.38 4.45
CA HIS A 26 6.40 7.67 4.67
C HIS A 26 5.49 6.73 3.89
N CYS A 27 5.86 6.36 2.68
CA CYS A 27 4.98 5.62 1.77
C CYS A 27 5.72 4.72 0.78
N ILE A 28 4.95 3.83 0.17
CA ILE A 28 5.34 3.08 -1.03
C ILE A 28 4.37 3.42 -2.16
N VAL A 29 4.87 3.40 -3.40
CA VAL A 29 4.07 3.63 -4.60
C VAL A 29 4.18 2.42 -5.51
N ILE A 30 3.04 1.83 -5.85
CA ILE A 30 2.97 0.65 -6.73
C ILE A 30 2.05 0.92 -7.91
N GLN A 31 2.20 0.16 -9.00
CA GLN A 31 1.20 0.13 -10.05
C GLN A 31 -0.02 -0.66 -9.59
N ASP A 32 -1.22 -0.17 -9.94
CA ASP A 32 -2.43 -0.95 -9.76
C ASP A 32 -2.42 -2.17 -10.71
N ILE A 33 -2.83 -3.34 -10.22
CA ILE A 33 -2.92 -4.57 -11.03
C ILE A 33 -4.02 -4.50 -12.10
N ASN A 34 -5.05 -3.68 -11.87
CA ASN A 34 -6.17 -3.43 -12.77
C ASN A 34 -6.27 -1.93 -13.11
N PRO A 35 -5.29 -1.36 -13.84
CA PRO A 35 -5.21 0.07 -14.08
C PRO A 35 -6.43 0.59 -14.87
N GLN A 36 -7.04 1.67 -14.38
CA GLN A 36 -8.19 2.34 -15.03
C GLN A 36 -7.79 3.51 -15.96
N ALA A 37 -6.50 3.79 -16.08
CA ALA A 37 -5.94 4.86 -16.90
C ALA A 37 -4.51 4.48 -17.35
N PRO A 38 -3.94 5.14 -18.38
CA PRO A 38 -2.57 4.86 -18.85
C PRO A 38 -1.50 4.97 -17.76
N THR A 39 -1.75 5.82 -16.77
CA THR A 39 -0.97 5.91 -15.55
C THR A 39 -1.92 5.78 -14.38
N HIS A 40 -1.81 4.68 -13.63
CA HIS A 40 -2.60 4.42 -12.43
C HIS A 40 -1.67 3.83 -11.37
N VAL A 41 -1.46 4.58 -10.30
CA VAL A 41 -0.58 4.19 -9.21
C VAL A 41 -1.32 4.32 -7.88
N LEU A 42 -0.98 3.44 -6.95
CA LEU A 42 -1.47 3.46 -5.58
C LEU A 42 -0.35 3.95 -4.68
N ILE A 43 -0.64 5.00 -3.89
CA ILE A 43 0.26 5.52 -2.86
C ILE A 43 -0.25 4.99 -1.52
N ILE A 44 0.55 4.15 -0.87
CA ILE A 44 0.17 3.43 0.34
C ILE A 44 1.06 3.93 1.49
N PRO A 45 0.50 4.48 2.58
CA PRO A 45 1.28 4.89 3.74
C PRO A 45 1.90 3.66 4.43
N ARG A 46 3.10 3.82 4.99
CA ARG A 46 3.73 2.78 5.83
C ARG A 46 3.16 2.72 7.24
N ALA A 47 2.49 3.78 7.67
CA ALA A 47 1.78 3.80 8.94
C ALA A 47 0.72 2.70 8.94
N LYS A 48 0.74 1.86 9.98
CA LYS A 48 -0.18 0.73 10.10
C LYS A 48 -1.55 1.22 10.54
N ASP A 49 -2.58 0.51 10.10
CA ASP A 49 -3.94 0.61 10.62
C ASP A 49 -4.59 2.00 10.49
N ILE A 50 -4.54 2.56 9.28
CA ILE A 50 -5.32 3.74 8.88
C ILE A 50 -6.48 3.27 7.97
N PRO A 51 -7.68 2.97 8.51
CA PRO A 51 -8.78 2.46 7.69
C PRO A 51 -9.40 3.55 6.82
N ARG A 52 -9.32 4.81 7.25
CA ARG A 52 -9.86 5.99 6.57
C ARG A 52 -8.91 7.17 6.77
N LEU A 53 -8.99 8.15 5.88
CA LEU A 53 -8.20 9.38 5.97
C LEU A 53 -8.39 10.12 7.31
N ALA A 54 -9.57 10.04 7.93
CA ALA A 54 -9.86 10.71 9.19
C ALA A 54 -9.15 10.08 10.41
N ASP A 55 -8.58 8.88 10.24
CA ASP A 55 -7.89 8.13 11.29
C ASP A 55 -6.35 8.32 11.23
N ALA A 56 -5.88 9.21 10.33
CA ALA A 56 -4.47 9.52 10.10
C ALA A 56 -3.94 10.65 11.00
#